data_AF-A0A7X9P157-F1
#
_entry.id   AF-A0A7X9P157-F1
#
_cell.length_a   1.000
_cell.length_b   1.000
_cell.length_c   1.000
_cell.angle_alpha   90.00
_cell.angle_beta   90.00
_cell.angle_gamma   90.00
#
_symmetry.space_group_name_H-M   'P 1'
#
loop_
_entity.id
_entity.type
_entity.pdbx_description
1 polymer ?
#
loop_
_entity_poly.entity_id
_entity_poly.type
_entity_poly.pdbx_seq_one_letter_code
_entity_poly.pdbx_strand_id
1 'polypeptide(L)'
;MNYFLAMNNPRFTHLLLVVIPFFLISCFEQPEEVAPLDLSKNIEGQYIISGFQYEGVNIVDQLEESEIGNSYISVIRENETQVTVRLIFNTDEIQFSWSLSEQNVVALENSEYTYQVQPGITSLNNLHLNITEDGRLQATFSPYLQPNIKAIYASK
;
A
#
# COMPACT_ATOMS: atom_id res chain seq x y z
N MET A 1 57.65 -45.97 -50.10
CA MET A 1 56.61 -47.01 -50.19
C MET A 1 55.28 -46.28 -50.37
N ASN A 2 54.66 -46.46 -51.54
CA ASN A 2 53.33 -45.93 -51.87
C ASN A 2 52.27 -46.51 -50.92
N TYR A 3 51.17 -45.78 -50.67
CA TYR A 3 49.81 -45.99 -51.21
C TYR A 3 48.98 -44.74 -50.82
N PHE A 4 48.45 -43.95 -51.77
CA PHE A 4 47.15 -44.14 -52.50
C PHE A 4 45.99 -44.29 -51.49
N LEU A 5 44.91 -43.51 -51.48
CA LEU A 5 44.03 -42.93 -52.52
C LEU A 5 43.22 -41.78 -51.88
N ALA A 6 42.99 -40.65 -52.56
CA ALA A 6 41.80 -40.37 -53.39
C ALA A 6 40.49 -40.38 -52.57
N MET A 7 39.50 -39.51 -52.75
CA MET A 7 39.16 -38.57 -53.81
C MET A 7 37.95 -37.76 -53.27
N ASN A 8 37.53 -36.75 -54.04
CA ASN A 8 36.21 -36.09 -54.01
C ASN A 8 36.04 -34.77 -53.22
N ASN A 9 36.44 -33.69 -53.90
CA ASN A 9 35.54 -32.58 -54.26
C ASN A 9 34.25 -33.12 -54.95
N PRO A 10 33.11 -32.39 -55.11
CA PRO A 10 32.83 -30.98 -54.81
C PRO A 10 31.35 -30.68 -54.37
N ARG A 11 31.03 -29.38 -54.28
CA ARG A 11 29.75 -28.71 -54.66
C ARG A 11 28.61 -28.54 -53.65
N PHE A 12 28.30 -27.24 -53.53
CA PHE A 12 26.99 -26.58 -53.67
C PHE A 12 26.18 -26.30 -52.39
N THR A 13 26.09 -24.98 -52.13
CA THR A 13 24.90 -24.17 -51.79
C THR A 13 23.76 -24.86 -51.06
N HIS A 14 23.32 -24.27 -49.94
CA HIS A 14 21.99 -23.66 -49.80
C HIS A 14 21.97 -22.87 -48.47
N LEU A 15 22.01 -21.54 -48.58
CA LEU A 15 21.71 -20.64 -47.46
C LEU A 15 20.19 -20.68 -47.27
N LEU A 16 19.72 -21.49 -46.32
CA LEU A 16 18.32 -21.56 -45.94
C LEU A 16 18.23 -21.18 -44.47
N LEU A 17 18.28 -19.87 -44.20
CA LEU A 17 17.91 -19.34 -42.90
C LEU A 17 16.47 -18.85 -42.98
N VAL A 18 15.64 -19.71 -42.41
CA VAL A 18 14.21 -19.59 -42.17
C VAL A 18 13.90 -18.21 -41.58
N VAL A 19 13.07 -17.45 -42.28
CA VAL A 19 12.37 -16.28 -41.72
C VAL A 19 11.36 -16.83 -40.70
N ILE A 20 11.65 -16.66 -39.42
CA ILE A 20 10.65 -16.87 -38.36
C ILE A 20 9.78 -15.61 -38.32
N PRO A 21 8.49 -15.67 -38.63
CA PRO A 21 7.61 -14.57 -38.30
C PRO A 21 7.33 -14.67 -36.80
N PHE A 22 7.99 -13.82 -36.00
CA PHE A 22 7.58 -13.55 -34.63
C PHE A 22 6.24 -12.79 -34.65
N PHE A 23 5.15 -13.51 -34.94
CA PHE A 23 3.79 -13.08 -34.60
C PHE A 23 3.53 -13.44 -33.14
N LEU A 24 4.20 -12.74 -32.22
CA LEU A 24 3.81 -12.66 -30.82
C LEU A 24 4.07 -11.22 -30.36
N ILE A 25 3.36 -10.27 -30.97
CA ILE A 25 3.05 -9.04 -30.25
C ILE A 25 2.00 -9.47 -29.22
N SER A 26 2.52 -9.98 -28.10
CA SER A 26 1.81 -10.07 -26.85
C SER A 26 1.06 -8.75 -26.67
N CYS A 27 -0.26 -8.81 -26.60
CA CYS A 27 -1.01 -7.78 -25.91
C CYS A 27 -0.57 -7.89 -24.45
N PHE A 28 0.56 -7.26 -24.12
CA PHE A 28 0.79 -6.84 -22.76
C PHE A 28 -0.39 -5.92 -22.50
N GLU A 29 -1.41 -6.42 -21.80
CA GLU A 29 -2.14 -5.57 -20.87
C GLU A 29 -1.04 -4.82 -20.13
N GLN A 30 -0.86 -3.53 -20.47
CA GLN A 30 -0.12 -2.65 -19.59
C GLN A 30 -0.81 -2.87 -18.24
N PRO A 31 -0.10 -3.33 -17.20
CA PRO A 31 -0.65 -3.14 -15.87
C PRO A 31 -0.94 -1.64 -15.82
N GLU A 32 -2.21 -1.27 -15.66
CA GLU A 32 -2.59 0.12 -15.49
C GLU A 32 -1.59 0.72 -14.53
N GLU A 33 -0.81 1.68 -15.03
CA GLU A 33 0.15 2.39 -14.23
C GLU A 33 -0.71 3.20 -13.26
N VAL A 34 -0.98 2.60 -12.09
CA VAL A 34 -1.67 3.25 -10.99
C VAL A 34 -0.78 4.43 -10.66
N ALA A 35 -1.16 5.62 -11.15
CA ALA A 35 -0.46 6.84 -10.85
C ALA A 35 -0.30 6.87 -9.33
N PRO A 36 0.93 6.96 -8.79
CA PRO A 36 1.13 7.00 -7.36
C PRO A 36 0.42 8.25 -6.86
N LEU A 37 -0.79 8.07 -6.33
CA LEU A 37 -1.57 9.15 -5.79
C LEU A 37 -0.78 9.61 -4.56
N ASP A 38 -0.34 10.87 -4.54
CA ASP A 38 0.33 11.47 -3.37
C ASP A 38 -0.71 11.68 -2.26
N LEU A 39 -1.28 10.57 -1.75
CA LEU A 39 -2.29 10.54 -0.72
C LEU A 39 -1.78 11.20 0.55
N SER A 40 -0.47 11.23 0.78
CA SER A 40 0.14 11.92 1.93
C SER A 40 -0.39 13.36 2.08
N LYS A 41 -0.61 14.08 0.97
CA LYS A 41 -1.17 15.44 0.98
C LYS A 41 -2.66 15.48 1.31
N ASN A 42 -3.41 14.44 0.96
CA ASN A 42 -4.87 14.38 1.17
C ASN A 42 -5.22 13.89 2.57
N ILE A 43 -4.37 13.03 3.14
CA ILE A 43 -4.54 12.44 4.47
C ILE A 43 -3.89 13.29 5.58
N GLU A 44 -3.12 14.32 5.23
CA GLU A 44 -2.55 15.23 6.20
C GLU A 44 -3.65 15.97 6.96
N GLY A 45 -3.43 16.14 8.27
CA GLY A 45 -4.32 16.88 9.15
C GLY A 45 -4.58 16.19 10.48
N GLN A 46 -5.50 16.77 11.22
CA GLN A 46 -5.99 16.28 12.50
C GLN A 46 -7.38 15.69 12.31
N TYR A 47 -7.61 14.52 12.89
CA TYR A 47 -8.88 13.80 12.87
C TYR A 47 -9.34 13.57 14.30
N ILE A 48 -10.50 14.10 14.66
CA ILE A 48 -11.08 13.97 15.99
C ILE A 48 -11.59 12.53 16.15
N ILE A 49 -11.14 11.84 17.20
CA ILE A 49 -11.58 10.47 17.47
C ILE A 49 -13.03 10.52 17.94
N SER A 50 -13.86 9.62 17.39
CA SER A 50 -15.28 9.49 17.75
C SER A 50 -15.59 8.14 18.41
N GLY A 51 -14.73 7.14 18.28
CA GLY A 51 -14.96 5.86 18.94
C GLY A 51 -13.90 4.79 18.66
N PHE A 52 -14.04 3.68 19.39
CA PHE A 52 -13.12 2.56 19.40
C PHE A 52 -13.84 1.26 19.04
N GLN A 53 -13.15 0.35 18.37
CA GLN A 53 -13.58 -1.03 18.23
C GLN A 53 -12.55 -1.94 18.90
N TYR A 54 -13.02 -2.78 19.81
CA TYR A 54 -12.20 -3.73 20.55
C TYR A 54 -12.20 -5.11 19.91
N GLU A 55 -11.15 -5.89 20.17
CA GLU A 55 -11.08 -7.29 19.76
C GLU A 55 -12.31 -8.08 20.26
N GLY A 56 -12.87 -8.94 19.40
CA GLY A 56 -14.01 -9.79 19.75
C GLY A 56 -15.35 -9.04 19.84
N VAL A 57 -15.35 -7.72 19.63
CA VAL A 57 -16.54 -6.87 19.67
C VAL A 57 -16.83 -6.31 18.28
N ASN A 58 -18.04 -6.58 17.77
CA ASN A 58 -18.48 -6.10 16.45
C ASN A 58 -19.16 -4.72 16.49
N ILE A 59 -19.25 -4.13 17.67
CA ILE A 59 -19.87 -2.83 17.91
C ILE A 59 -18.75 -1.80 18.14
N VAL A 60 -18.96 -0.59 17.65
CA VAL A 60 -18.09 0.55 17.94
C VAL A 60 -18.55 1.18 19.25
N ASP A 61 -17.64 1.26 20.21
CA ASP A 61 -17.80 2.00 21.45
C ASP A 61 -17.59 3.50 21.16
N GLN A 62 -18.68 4.26 21.19
CA GLN A 62 -18.63 5.69 20.88
C GLN A 62 -18.10 6.45 22.08
N LEU A 63 -17.27 7.47 21.84
CA LEU A 63 -16.87 8.40 22.89
C LEU A 63 -18.10 9.19 23.38
N GLU A 64 -18.10 9.51 24.68
CA GLU A 64 -19.10 10.43 25.22
C GLU A 64 -18.92 11.82 24.59
N GLU A 65 -20.00 12.59 24.42
CA GLU A 65 -19.94 13.93 23.81
C GLU A 65 -18.94 14.86 24.52
N SER A 66 -18.77 14.70 25.84
CA SER A 66 -17.78 15.45 26.64
C SER A 66 -16.33 15.06 26.39
N GLU A 67 -16.08 13.90 25.78
CA GLU A 67 -14.74 13.37 25.50
C GLU A 67 -14.29 13.65 24.06
N ILE A 68 -15.23 13.92 23.16
CA ILE A 68 -14.95 14.28 21.76
C ILE A 68 -14.11 15.56 21.71
N GLY A 69 -13.03 15.51 20.93
CA GLY A 69 -12.08 16.62 20.78
C GLY A 69 -10.91 16.58 21.77
N ASN A 70 -10.97 15.76 22.83
CA ASN A 70 -9.84 15.56 23.75
C ASN A 70 -8.83 14.53 23.23
N SER A 71 -9.23 13.71 22.26
CA SER A 71 -8.38 12.71 21.62
C SER A 71 -8.46 12.84 20.10
N TYR A 72 -7.32 12.70 19.42
CA TYR A 72 -7.24 12.88 17.97
C TYR A 72 -6.11 12.07 17.34
N ILE A 73 -6.23 11.84 16.04
CA ILE A 73 -5.20 11.29 15.18
C ILE A 73 -4.59 12.44 14.39
N SER A 74 -3.28 12.64 14.48
CA SER A 74 -2.55 13.64 13.70
C SER A 74 -1.70 12.94 12.66
N VAL A 75 -1.91 13.24 11.40
CA VAL A 75 -1.10 12.75 10.28
C VAL A 75 -0.29 13.92 9.74
N ILE A 76 1.04 13.83 9.87
CA ILE A 76 1.98 14.90 9.55
C ILE A 76 2.94 14.38 8.48
N ARG A 77 3.09 15.11 7.39
CA ARG A 77 4.16 14.86 6.42
C ARG A 77 5.43 15.57 6.88
N GLU A 78 6.41 14.79 7.32
CA GLU A 78 7.68 15.35 7.80
C GLU A 78 8.56 15.84 6.63
N ASN A 79 8.52 15.12 5.51
CA ASN A 79 9.25 15.46 4.29
C ASN A 79 8.69 14.68 3.08
N GLU A 80 9.40 14.69 1.96
CA GLU A 80 8.97 14.01 0.74
C GLU A 80 8.86 12.49 0.87
N THR A 81 9.59 11.88 1.81
CA THR A 81 9.73 10.43 1.96
C THR A 81 9.17 9.88 3.28
N GLN A 82 8.69 10.71 4.20
CA GLN A 82 8.25 10.28 5.53
C GLN A 82 6.96 10.95 5.99
N VAL A 83 6.07 10.14 6.57
CA VAL A 83 4.86 10.57 7.27
C VAL A 83 4.89 10.05 8.71
N THR A 84 4.43 10.87 9.64
CA THR A 84 4.25 10.51 11.04
C THR A 84 2.76 10.53 11.37
N VAL A 85 2.24 9.41 11.89
CA VAL A 85 0.90 9.31 12.45
C VAL A 85 1.02 9.27 13.97
N ARG A 86 0.39 10.22 14.65
CA ARG A 86 0.34 10.31 16.11
C ARG A 86 -1.08 10.06 16.59
N LEU A 87 -1.25 9.11 17.48
CA LEU A 87 -2.48 8.91 18.24
C LEU A 87 -2.29 9.67 19.56
N ILE A 88 -3.06 10.74 19.74
CA ILE A 88 -3.05 11.54 20.96
C ILE A 88 -4.31 11.20 21.74
N PHE A 89 -4.11 10.55 22.87
CA PHE A 89 -5.12 10.32 23.90
C PHE A 89 -4.89 11.31 25.04
N ASN A 90 -5.91 11.55 25.85
CA ASN A 90 -5.86 12.53 26.95
C ASN A 90 -4.62 12.36 27.87
N THR A 91 -4.14 11.12 28.06
CA THR A 91 -3.00 10.79 28.92
C THR A 91 -1.76 10.28 28.18
N ASP A 92 -1.89 9.87 26.93
CA ASP A 92 -0.88 9.08 26.23
C ASP A 92 -0.72 9.50 24.77
N GLU A 93 0.51 9.44 24.27
CA GLU A 93 0.84 9.65 22.87
C GLU A 93 1.52 8.41 22.30
N ILE A 94 1.03 7.93 21.15
CA ILE A 94 1.61 6.81 20.42
C ILE A 94 1.95 7.28 19.01
N GLN A 95 3.21 7.15 18.62
CA GLN A 95 3.69 7.59 17.31
C GLN A 95 4.05 6.41 16.41
N PHE A 96 3.62 6.51 15.15
CA PHE A 96 3.98 5.62 14.05
C PHE A 96 4.65 6.45 12.96
N SER A 97 5.79 6.00 12.45
CA SER A 97 6.45 6.64 11.32
C SER A 97 6.42 5.70 10.13
N TRP A 98 6.08 6.27 8.97
CA TRP A 98 5.89 5.56 7.71
C TRP A 98 6.83 6.11 6.65
N SER A 99 7.45 5.21 5.90
CA SER A 99 8.16 5.57 4.68
C SER A 99 7.18 5.69 3.50
N LEU A 100 7.13 6.86 2.86
CA LEU A 100 6.35 7.10 1.64
C LEU A 100 6.95 6.38 0.42
N SER A 101 8.24 6.08 0.42
CA SER A 101 8.87 5.35 -0.68
C SER A 101 8.44 3.88 -0.74
N GLU A 102 7.82 3.38 0.34
CA GLU A 102 7.34 2.01 0.49
C GLU A 102 5.82 1.95 0.73
N GLN A 103 5.13 3.10 0.67
CA GLN A 103 3.70 3.17 0.92
C GLN A 103 2.95 2.45 -0.21
N ASN A 104 2.12 1.49 0.17
CA ASN A 104 1.17 0.87 -0.74
C ASN A 104 -0.20 1.50 -0.49
N VAL A 105 -0.70 2.19 -1.51
CA VAL A 105 -2.07 2.68 -1.56
C VAL A 105 -2.89 1.63 -2.31
N VAL A 106 -3.89 1.08 -1.65
CA VAL A 106 -4.81 0.14 -2.25
C VAL A 106 -6.17 0.82 -2.36
N ALA A 107 -6.65 1.00 -3.59
CA ALA A 107 -8.05 1.36 -3.81
C ALA A 107 -8.91 0.14 -3.44
N LEU A 108 -9.91 0.35 -2.58
CA LEU A 108 -10.80 -0.72 -2.17
C LEU A 108 -12.11 -0.58 -2.94
N GLU A 109 -12.28 -1.39 -3.98
CA GLU A 109 -13.54 -1.42 -4.72
C GLU A 109 -14.67 -1.99 -3.86
N ASN A 110 -15.87 -1.40 -3.97
CA ASN A 110 -17.08 -1.84 -3.24
C ASN A 110 -16.96 -1.82 -1.70
N SER A 111 -16.10 -0.96 -1.16
CA SER A 111 -15.91 -0.72 0.27
C SER A 111 -16.46 0.65 0.66
N GLU A 112 -16.90 0.82 1.92
CA GLU A 112 -17.23 2.14 2.47
C GLU A 112 -15.99 3.06 2.46
N TYR A 113 -14.82 2.47 2.69
CA TYR A 113 -13.52 3.15 2.65
C TYR A 113 -12.96 3.04 1.25
N THR A 114 -12.82 4.17 0.58
CA THR A 114 -12.32 4.27 -0.81
C THR A 114 -10.84 3.91 -0.91
N TYR A 115 -10.05 4.22 0.12
CA TYR A 115 -8.60 4.01 0.12
C TYR A 115 -8.13 3.31 1.40
N GLN A 116 -7.20 2.39 1.25
CA GLN A 116 -6.36 1.90 2.34
C GLN A 116 -4.92 2.32 2.13
N VAL A 117 -4.36 2.96 3.14
CA VAL A 117 -2.96 3.32 3.24
C VAL A 117 -2.28 2.29 4.13
N GLN A 118 -1.43 1.46 3.52
CA GLN A 118 -0.61 0.50 4.24
C GLN A 118 0.74 1.13 4.57
N PRO A 119 1.24 0.94 5.80
CA PRO A 119 2.54 1.44 6.17
C PRO A 119 3.61 0.69 5.36
N GLY A 120 4.67 1.39 4.95
CA GLY A 120 5.80 0.76 4.28
C GLY A 120 6.42 -0.35 5.14
N ILE A 121 7.07 -1.33 4.51
CA ILE A 121 7.63 -2.56 5.09
C ILE A 121 8.56 -2.33 6.30
N THR A 122 9.14 -1.13 6.40
CA THR A 122 10.03 -0.69 7.47
C THR A 122 9.33 -0.08 8.69
N SER A 123 8.02 0.17 8.61
CA SER A 123 7.25 0.75 9.70
C SER A 123 6.91 -0.32 10.74
N LEU A 124 6.56 0.10 11.97
CA LEU A 124 5.89 -0.81 12.91
C LEU A 124 4.56 -1.25 12.25
N ASN A 125 4.52 -2.51 11.82
CA ASN A 125 3.53 -3.11 10.92
C ASN A 125 2.10 -3.23 11.47
N ASN A 126 1.75 -2.46 12.49
CA ASN A 126 0.51 -2.63 13.24
C ASN A 126 -0.49 -1.50 13.03
N LEU A 127 -0.31 -0.58 12.08
CA LEU A 127 -1.29 0.49 11.80
C LEU A 127 -1.55 0.63 10.31
N HIS A 128 -2.82 0.49 9.91
CA HIS A 128 -3.30 0.80 8.56
C HIS A 128 -4.38 1.88 8.65
N LEU A 129 -4.34 2.88 7.77
CA LEU A 129 -5.37 3.91 7.71
C LEU A 129 -6.31 3.64 6.52
N ASN A 130 -7.59 3.44 6.81
CA ASN A 130 -8.65 3.38 5.81
C ASN A 130 -9.37 4.71 5.78
N ILE A 131 -9.59 5.28 4.59
CA ILE A 131 -10.12 6.63 4.42
C ILE A 131 -11.24 6.59 3.40
N THR A 132 -12.34 7.25 3.76
CA THR A 132 -13.50 7.45 2.91
C THR A 132 -13.34 8.72 2.06
N GLU A 133 -14.09 8.83 0.97
CA GLU A 133 -14.12 10.05 0.13
C GLU A 133 -14.54 11.32 0.89
N ASP A 134 -15.39 11.20 1.91
CA ASP A 134 -15.86 12.30 2.75
C ASP A 134 -14.88 12.67 3.89
N GLY A 135 -13.71 12.04 3.95
CA GLY A 135 -12.65 12.39 4.91
C GLY A 135 -12.81 11.77 6.30
N ARG A 136 -13.64 10.74 6.44
CA ARG A 136 -13.65 9.87 7.63
C ARG A 136 -12.46 8.92 7.57
N LEU A 137 -11.90 8.63 8.73
CA LEU A 137 -10.69 7.85 8.90
C LEU A 137 -10.95 6.70 9.89
N GLN A 138 -10.49 5.51 9.51
CA GLN A 138 -10.45 4.34 10.37
C GLN A 138 -9.01 3.85 10.46
N ALA A 139 -8.41 3.99 11.64
CA ALA A 139 -7.11 3.41 11.95
C ALA A 139 -7.31 1.97 12.43
N THR A 140 -6.75 0.99 11.73
CA THR A 140 -6.89 -0.45 12.04
C THR A 140 -5.55 -1.04 12.45
N PHE A 141 -5.57 -1.93 13.44
CA PHE A 141 -4.36 -2.47 14.06
C PHE A 141 -4.22 -3.98 13.91
N SER A 142 -3.04 -4.44 13.50
CA SER A 142 -2.70 -5.86 13.36
C SER A 142 -1.20 -6.12 13.64
N PRO A 143 -0.81 -6.62 14.82
CA PRO A 143 -1.66 -7.03 15.95
C PRO A 143 -2.35 -5.84 16.64
N TYR A 144 -3.38 -6.12 17.44
CA TYR A 144 -4.17 -5.09 18.12
C TYR A 144 -3.32 -4.20 19.02
N LEU A 145 -3.72 -2.93 19.13
CA LEU A 145 -3.11 -1.97 20.04
C LEU A 145 -3.57 -2.27 21.47
N GLN A 146 -2.68 -2.23 22.46
CA GLN A 146 -3.08 -2.42 23.87
C GLN A 146 -4.04 -1.29 24.31
N PRO A 147 -5.13 -1.56 25.06
CA PRO A 147 -5.55 -2.84 25.65
C PRO A 147 -6.60 -3.60 24.79
N ASN A 148 -6.24 -4.00 23.57
CA ASN A 148 -7.07 -4.73 22.58
C ASN A 148 -7.94 -3.84 21.67
N ILE A 149 -7.49 -2.63 21.39
CA ILE A 149 -8.08 -1.77 20.34
C ILE A 149 -7.73 -2.36 18.99
N LYS A 150 -8.76 -2.77 18.25
CA LYS A 150 -8.68 -3.27 16.87
C LYS A 150 -8.79 -2.14 15.86
N ALA A 151 -9.65 -1.16 16.12
CA ALA A 151 -9.77 0.02 15.25
C ALA A 151 -10.14 1.28 16.04
N ILE A 152 -9.77 2.45 15.50
CA ILE A 152 -10.16 3.78 15.97
C ILE A 152 -10.85 4.48 14.81
N TYR A 153 -12.00 5.08 15.08
CA TYR A 153 -12.79 5.84 14.12
C TYR A 153 -12.64 7.33 14.40
N ALA A 154 -12.43 8.12 13.36
CA ALA A 154 -12.19 9.56 13.46
C ALA A 154 -12.67 10.31 12.21
N SER A 155 -12.85 11.63 12.32
CA SER A 155 -13.18 12.50 11.19
C SER A 155 -12.46 13.84 11.29
N LYS A 156 -12.23 14.51 10.16
CA LYS A 156 -11.72 15.89 10.14
C LYS A 156 -12.74 16.87 10.72
#